data_AF-A0A9X2GKB0-F1
#
_entry.id   AF-A0A9X2GKB0-F1
#
_cell.length_a   1.000
_cell.length_b   1.000
_cell.length_c   1.000
_cell.angle_alpha   90.00
_cell.angle_beta   90.00
_cell.angle_gamma   90.00
#
_symmetry.space_group_name_H-M   'P 1'
#
loop_
_entity.id
_entity.type
_entity.pdbx_description
1 polymer ?
#
loop_
_entity_poly.entity_id
_entity_poly.type
_entity_poly.pdbx_seq_one_letter_code
_entity_poly.pdbx_strand_id
1 'polypeptide(L)'
;MTVTVMSVGDLVVDEPGPASFFAPARDVLARGDVVIGHVEVPHSTSTAQVSTDVPAPPADPAALAAIAEAGFHVVTLAGNHVYDAGDQGVADTVKHAAEAGLATTGAGLTLDEARGPALVERGGLRVGVLSYNCVGPRESWATTRKPGCAYIKVLTHYELDHASPGGPPTVYTFADPAHLERMAADVAALSAEADVVLVSLHKGVGHTPAALAMYEKPVARAAIDAGAHAVFAHHAHIMRGIEMYRGRPIYHGLGNFVTVTHALTPAAGDAGERADWARRRKELYGFAPDPAMPFYPFHPESRNTAIAVCRFDRGGLVSAGFVPCWIDDAGRPLPLGDSERGRRVAAYVEDITRRAGLATGFAWEGGEVVLRG
;
A
#
# COMPACT_ATOMS: atom_id res chain seq x y z
N MET A 1 16.00 -1.94 -24.32
CA MET A 1 14.67 -2.52 -24.04
C MET A 1 14.15 -1.83 -22.80
N THR A 2 12.88 -1.44 -22.80
CA THR A 2 12.24 -0.77 -21.68
C THR A 2 11.45 -1.80 -20.87
N VAL A 3 11.52 -1.73 -19.54
CA VAL A 3 10.75 -2.54 -18.59
C VAL A 3 9.64 -1.67 -18.01
N THR A 4 8.40 -2.14 -18.08
CA THR A 4 7.23 -1.50 -17.48
C THR A 4 6.97 -2.11 -16.11
N VAL A 5 7.16 -1.30 -15.07
CA VAL A 5 6.78 -1.63 -13.69
C VAL A 5 5.39 -1.05 -13.43
N MET A 6 4.48 -1.89 -12.96
CA MET A 6 3.18 -1.48 -12.45
C MET A 6 3.07 -1.74 -10.95
N SER A 7 2.42 -0.83 -10.23
CA SER A 7 2.10 -1.02 -8.81
C SER A 7 0.67 -0.59 -8.54
N VAL A 8 -0.01 -1.33 -7.67
CA VAL A 8 -1.40 -1.07 -7.29
C VAL A 8 -1.51 -0.80 -5.79
N GLY A 9 -2.71 -0.39 -5.38
CA GLY A 9 -3.10 -0.20 -3.99
C GLY A 9 -3.16 -1.48 -3.16
N ASP A 10 -3.78 -1.36 -1.98
CA ASP A 10 -3.92 -2.43 -1.00
C ASP A 10 -4.72 -3.62 -1.58
N LEU A 11 -4.27 -4.83 -1.26
CA LEU A 11 -4.92 -6.10 -1.57
C LEU A 11 -5.40 -6.76 -0.26
N VAL A 12 -6.71 -6.78 -0.08
CA VAL A 12 -7.41 -7.53 0.96
C VAL A 12 -8.40 -8.43 0.23
N VAL A 13 -8.08 -9.71 0.08
CA VAL A 13 -8.86 -10.64 -0.74
C VAL A 13 -9.50 -11.69 0.16
N ASP A 14 -10.49 -11.24 0.92
CA ASP A 14 -11.17 -12.00 1.98
C ASP A 14 -12.64 -12.27 1.58
N GLU A 15 -12.84 -12.70 0.34
CA GLU A 15 -14.13 -13.14 -0.20
C GLU A 15 -13.95 -14.37 -1.12
N PRO A 16 -14.95 -15.25 -1.23
CA PRO A 16 -14.91 -16.39 -2.15
C PRO A 16 -14.74 -15.96 -3.62
N GLY A 17 -14.09 -16.84 -4.41
CA GLY A 17 -13.86 -16.59 -5.84
C GLY A 17 -12.87 -15.45 -6.13
N PRO A 18 -11.68 -15.46 -5.51
CA PRO A 18 -10.74 -14.32 -5.52
C PRO A 18 -10.34 -13.86 -6.93
N ALA A 19 -10.19 -14.78 -7.88
CA ALA A 19 -9.80 -14.46 -9.26
C ALA A 19 -10.81 -13.55 -9.99
N SER A 20 -12.08 -13.60 -9.63
CA SER A 20 -13.13 -12.80 -10.26
C SER A 20 -12.98 -11.30 -10.00
N PHE A 21 -12.38 -10.92 -8.88
CA PHE A 21 -12.19 -9.51 -8.52
C PHE A 21 -11.15 -8.82 -9.39
N PHE A 22 -10.15 -9.55 -9.86
CA PHE A 22 -9.10 -9.02 -10.74
C PHE A 22 -9.52 -8.97 -12.22
N ALA A 23 -10.56 -9.72 -12.60
CA ALA A 23 -10.93 -9.94 -14.01
C ALA A 23 -10.97 -8.65 -14.87
N PRO A 24 -11.57 -7.53 -14.41
CA PRO A 24 -11.61 -6.32 -15.23
C PRO A 24 -10.25 -5.64 -15.45
N ALA A 25 -9.28 -5.88 -14.58
CA ALA A 25 -7.95 -5.28 -14.64
C ALA A 25 -6.89 -6.17 -15.31
N ARG A 26 -7.16 -7.46 -15.52
CA ARG A 26 -6.17 -8.45 -16.00
C ARG A 26 -5.45 -8.00 -17.27
N ASP A 27 -6.19 -7.50 -18.26
CA ASP A 27 -5.61 -7.08 -19.55
C ASP A 27 -4.67 -5.88 -19.44
N VAL A 28 -4.85 -5.04 -18.41
CA VAL A 28 -3.95 -3.90 -18.14
C VAL A 28 -2.75 -4.38 -17.34
N LEU A 29 -2.96 -5.20 -16.30
CA LEU A 29 -1.89 -5.77 -15.49
C LEU A 29 -0.92 -6.63 -16.32
N ALA A 30 -1.44 -7.40 -17.28
CA ALA A 30 -0.65 -8.23 -18.19
C ALA A 30 0.32 -7.44 -19.10
N ARG A 31 0.19 -6.11 -19.16
CA ARG A 31 1.12 -5.23 -19.90
C ARG A 31 2.37 -4.87 -19.07
N GLY A 32 2.33 -5.10 -17.76
CA GLY A 32 3.47 -4.87 -16.88
C GLY A 32 4.46 -6.03 -16.95
N ASP A 33 5.74 -5.72 -17.14
CA ASP A 33 6.82 -6.70 -17.04
C ASP A 33 7.08 -7.11 -15.59
N VAL A 34 6.89 -6.16 -14.66
CA VAL A 34 6.87 -6.37 -13.21
C VAL A 34 5.62 -5.72 -12.65
N VAL A 35 4.83 -6.47 -11.89
CA VAL A 35 3.56 -5.99 -11.31
C VAL A 35 3.60 -6.24 -9.82
N ILE A 36 3.37 -5.18 -9.05
CA ILE A 36 3.58 -5.15 -7.59
C ILE A 36 2.26 -4.89 -6.88
N GLY A 37 1.91 -5.75 -5.92
CA GLY A 37 0.78 -5.57 -5.02
C GLY A 37 1.22 -5.47 -3.56
N HIS A 38 0.39 -4.87 -2.71
CA HIS A 38 0.59 -4.91 -1.26
C HIS A 38 -0.45 -5.84 -0.64
N VAL A 39 0.01 -6.94 -0.05
CA VAL A 39 -0.88 -7.88 0.65
C VAL A 39 -0.96 -7.44 2.10
N GLU A 40 -2.14 -6.97 2.48
CA GLU A 40 -2.41 -6.32 3.77
C GLU A 40 -2.50 -7.32 4.91
N VAL A 41 -3.22 -8.42 4.67
CA VAL A 41 -3.65 -9.38 5.69
C VAL A 41 -2.92 -10.72 5.57
N PRO A 42 -2.77 -11.47 6.68
CA PRO A 42 -2.16 -12.79 6.63
C PRO A 42 -3.03 -13.75 5.82
N HIS A 43 -2.38 -14.66 5.10
CA HIS A 43 -3.01 -15.69 4.30
C HIS A 43 -2.68 -17.05 4.90
N SER A 44 -3.58 -17.55 5.75
CA SER A 44 -3.35 -18.72 6.61
C SER A 44 -4.67 -19.42 6.93
N THR A 45 -4.60 -20.72 7.17
CA THR A 45 -5.72 -21.51 7.71
C THR A 45 -5.77 -21.50 9.24
N SER A 46 -4.83 -20.81 9.89
CA SER A 46 -4.85 -20.57 11.32
C SER A 46 -6.10 -19.78 11.73
N THR A 47 -6.69 -20.15 12.87
CA THR A 47 -7.79 -19.41 13.49
C THR A 47 -7.31 -18.47 14.60
N ALA A 48 -5.99 -18.37 14.80
CA ALA A 48 -5.42 -17.48 15.79
C ALA A 48 -5.71 -16.01 15.42
N GLN A 49 -6.11 -15.23 16.41
CA GLN A 49 -6.23 -13.78 16.31
C GLN A 49 -5.42 -13.17 17.45
N VAL A 50 -4.33 -12.49 17.11
CA VAL A 50 -3.38 -11.92 18.08
C VAL A 50 -3.27 -10.40 17.97
N SER A 51 -4.16 -9.77 17.21
CA SER A 51 -4.16 -8.32 17.03
C SER A 51 -4.51 -7.59 18.33
N THR A 52 -3.81 -6.49 18.59
CA THR A 52 -4.11 -5.52 19.65
C THR A 52 -4.86 -4.29 19.13
N ASP A 53 -5.04 -4.20 17.81
CA ASP A 53 -5.85 -3.20 17.11
C ASP A 53 -7.13 -3.88 16.56
N VAL A 54 -7.85 -3.23 15.65
CA VAL A 54 -9.00 -3.84 14.96
C VAL A 54 -8.53 -5.07 14.17
N PRO A 55 -8.88 -6.30 14.59
CA PRO A 55 -8.31 -7.50 13.99
C PRO A 55 -8.86 -7.70 12.57
N ALA A 56 -7.96 -7.93 11.62
CA ALA A 56 -8.30 -8.48 10.32
C ALA A 56 -8.21 -10.02 10.39
N PRO A 57 -9.29 -10.76 10.05
CA PRO A 57 -9.19 -12.21 9.94
C PRO A 57 -8.18 -12.60 8.85
N PRO A 58 -7.49 -13.74 9.00
CA PRO A 58 -6.64 -14.24 7.93
C PRO A 58 -7.50 -14.62 6.71
N ALA A 59 -7.00 -14.28 5.53
CA ALA A 59 -7.59 -14.67 4.26
C ALA A 59 -7.18 -16.10 3.88
N ASP A 60 -7.95 -16.74 3.01
CA ASP A 60 -7.63 -18.06 2.46
C ASP A 60 -6.32 -17.98 1.62
N PRO A 61 -5.31 -18.84 1.87
CA PRO A 61 -4.11 -18.93 1.03
C PRO A 61 -4.34 -19.03 -0.48
N ALA A 62 -5.48 -19.58 -0.93
CA ALA A 62 -5.86 -19.63 -2.34
C ALA A 62 -5.95 -18.24 -3.00
N ALA A 63 -6.16 -17.17 -2.24
CA ALA A 63 -6.16 -15.82 -2.76
C ALA A 63 -4.77 -15.38 -3.29
N LEU A 64 -3.67 -15.88 -2.74
CA LEU A 64 -2.32 -15.60 -3.25
C LEU A 64 -2.10 -16.21 -4.63
N ALA A 65 -2.63 -17.41 -4.88
CA ALA A 65 -2.62 -18.02 -6.22
C ALA A 65 -3.41 -17.16 -7.21
N ALA A 66 -4.60 -16.67 -6.82
CA ALA A 66 -5.39 -15.78 -7.67
C ALA A 66 -4.68 -14.44 -7.96
N ILE A 67 -3.92 -13.90 -7.00
CA ILE A 67 -3.06 -12.72 -7.19
C ILE A 67 -1.98 -13.04 -8.25
N ALA A 68 -1.29 -14.18 -8.15
CA ALA A 68 -0.31 -14.58 -9.16
C ALA A 68 -0.95 -14.74 -10.56
N GLU A 69 -2.09 -15.42 -10.66
CA GLU A 69 -2.85 -15.62 -11.91
C GLU A 69 -3.40 -14.33 -12.54
N ALA A 70 -3.57 -13.28 -11.72
CA ALA A 70 -3.94 -11.95 -12.18
C ALA A 70 -2.77 -11.19 -12.84
N GLY A 71 -1.53 -11.71 -12.74
CA GLY A 71 -0.33 -11.16 -13.38
C GLY A 71 0.64 -10.48 -12.42
N PHE A 72 0.46 -10.65 -11.10
CA PHE A 72 1.39 -10.11 -10.11
C PHE A 72 2.67 -10.92 -10.06
N HIS A 73 3.78 -10.21 -9.87
CA HIS A 73 5.13 -10.77 -9.82
C HIS A 73 5.75 -10.64 -8.43
N VAL A 74 5.45 -9.52 -7.77
CA VAL A 74 5.95 -9.19 -6.44
C VAL A 74 4.77 -8.83 -5.55
N VAL A 75 4.76 -9.36 -4.34
CA VAL A 75 3.88 -8.87 -3.27
C VAL A 75 4.71 -8.34 -2.11
N THR A 76 4.32 -7.18 -1.61
CA THR A 76 4.92 -6.58 -0.43
C THR A 76 4.05 -6.85 0.78
N LEU A 77 4.69 -7.11 1.92
CA LEU A 77 4.04 -7.68 3.11
C LEU A 77 4.22 -6.82 4.37
N ALA A 78 4.89 -5.67 4.29
CA ALA A 78 5.15 -4.83 5.46
C ALA A 78 3.92 -4.04 5.92
N GLY A 79 2.78 -4.69 6.15
CA GLY A 79 1.54 -4.07 6.62
C GLY A 79 1.39 -4.11 8.14
N ASN A 80 0.51 -3.28 8.69
CA ASN A 80 0.20 -3.35 10.13
C ASN A 80 -0.57 -4.62 10.51
N HIS A 81 -1.30 -5.22 9.56
CA HIS A 81 -2.09 -6.44 9.78
C HIS A 81 -1.31 -7.74 9.55
N VAL A 82 -0.05 -7.70 9.08
CA VAL A 82 0.73 -8.91 8.72
C VAL A 82 0.84 -9.94 9.85
N TYR A 83 0.75 -9.48 11.10
CA TYR A 83 0.90 -10.30 12.30
C TYR A 83 -0.44 -10.63 12.98
N ASP A 84 -1.58 -10.30 12.39
CA ASP A 84 -2.89 -10.52 13.04
C ASP A 84 -3.20 -12.00 13.34
N ALA A 85 -2.56 -12.93 12.60
CA ALA A 85 -2.60 -14.38 12.85
C ALA A 85 -1.30 -14.93 13.49
N GLY A 86 -0.47 -14.05 14.04
CA GLY A 86 0.75 -14.35 14.79
C GLY A 86 1.89 -14.92 13.95
N ASP A 87 2.83 -15.57 14.62
CA ASP A 87 4.02 -16.16 13.99
C ASP A 87 3.66 -17.10 12.83
N GLN A 88 2.62 -17.93 13.03
CA GLN A 88 2.14 -18.85 12.00
C GLN A 88 1.54 -18.09 10.82
N GLY A 89 0.76 -17.02 11.07
CA GLY A 89 0.19 -16.19 10.00
C GLY A 89 1.27 -15.59 9.08
N VAL A 90 2.34 -15.06 9.66
CA VAL A 90 3.47 -14.54 8.89
C VAL A 90 4.15 -15.65 8.08
N ALA A 91 4.46 -16.77 8.74
CA ALA A 91 5.14 -17.90 8.10
C ALA A 91 4.32 -18.50 6.94
N ASP A 92 3.03 -18.72 7.15
CA ASP A 92 2.10 -19.24 6.15
C ASP A 92 1.98 -18.28 4.96
N THR A 93 1.85 -16.98 5.21
CA THR A 93 1.73 -15.97 4.15
C THR A 93 2.97 -15.95 3.25
N VAL A 94 4.16 -15.92 3.84
CA VAL A 94 5.43 -15.94 3.09
C VAL A 94 5.57 -17.23 2.29
N LYS A 95 5.27 -18.37 2.94
CA LYS A 95 5.34 -19.69 2.30
C LYS A 95 4.37 -19.81 1.12
N HIS A 96 3.10 -19.49 1.32
CA HIS A 96 2.07 -19.65 0.28
C HIS A 96 2.26 -18.65 -0.87
N ALA A 97 2.79 -17.46 -0.60
CA ALA A 97 3.15 -16.52 -1.66
C ALA A 97 4.29 -17.09 -2.53
N ALA A 98 5.30 -17.67 -1.91
CA ALA A 98 6.39 -18.34 -2.63
C ALA A 98 5.91 -19.56 -3.42
N GLU A 99 5.03 -20.38 -2.84
CA GLU A 99 4.40 -21.53 -3.53
C GLU A 99 3.55 -21.10 -4.74
N ALA A 100 2.93 -19.91 -4.67
CA ALA A 100 2.21 -19.29 -5.79
C ALA A 100 3.13 -18.64 -6.84
N GLY A 101 4.46 -18.64 -6.62
CA GLY A 101 5.44 -18.04 -7.54
C GLY A 101 5.60 -16.53 -7.41
N LEU A 102 5.13 -15.93 -6.30
CA LEU A 102 5.29 -14.50 -6.02
C LEU A 102 6.60 -14.26 -5.28
N ALA A 103 7.39 -13.31 -5.76
CA ALA A 103 8.51 -12.79 -4.97
C ALA A 103 7.97 -11.91 -3.83
N THR A 104 8.55 -12.02 -2.64
CA THR A 104 8.05 -11.31 -1.45
C THR A 104 9.12 -10.43 -0.81
N THR A 105 8.68 -9.35 -0.15
CA THR A 105 9.54 -8.47 0.66
C THR A 105 8.73 -7.79 1.75
N GLY A 106 9.40 -7.34 2.81
CA GLY A 106 8.79 -6.55 3.88
C GLY A 106 8.30 -7.35 5.07
N ALA A 107 8.26 -8.67 4.99
CA ALA A 107 7.99 -9.56 6.11
C ALA A 107 8.83 -10.84 6.03
N GLY A 108 9.12 -11.44 7.18
CA GLY A 108 9.93 -12.65 7.28
C GLY A 108 9.88 -13.24 8.68
N LEU A 109 10.57 -14.36 8.89
CA LEU A 109 10.68 -15.03 10.19
C LEU A 109 11.66 -14.30 11.12
N THR A 110 12.49 -13.43 10.54
CA THR A 110 13.42 -12.55 11.26
C THR A 110 13.43 -11.14 10.65
N LEU A 111 14.00 -10.18 11.37
CA LEU A 111 14.16 -8.81 10.86
C LEU A 111 15.07 -8.74 9.64
N ASP A 112 16.08 -9.60 9.53
CA ASP A 112 16.99 -9.61 8.38
C ASP A 112 16.27 -10.13 7.12
N GLU A 113 15.46 -11.18 7.26
CA GLU A 113 14.59 -11.67 6.18
C GLU A 113 13.55 -10.60 5.77
N ALA A 114 12.90 -9.97 6.75
CA ALA A 114 11.87 -8.97 6.48
C ALA A 114 12.43 -7.73 5.74
N ARG A 115 13.70 -7.38 5.98
CA ARG A 115 14.42 -6.29 5.28
C ARG A 115 15.02 -6.72 3.94
N GLY A 116 14.97 -8.01 3.61
CA GLY A 116 15.47 -8.53 2.35
C GLY A 116 14.65 -8.05 1.15
N PRO A 117 15.30 -7.78 0.00
CA PRO A 117 14.60 -7.34 -1.19
C PRO A 117 13.92 -8.50 -1.93
N ALA A 118 12.80 -8.21 -2.58
CA ALA A 118 12.30 -9.03 -3.68
C ALA A 118 13.08 -8.67 -4.94
N LEU A 119 13.59 -9.67 -5.66
CA LEU A 119 14.39 -9.48 -6.87
C LEU A 119 13.74 -10.20 -8.05
N VAL A 120 13.55 -9.48 -9.16
CA VAL A 120 12.98 -10.04 -10.40
C VAL A 120 13.81 -9.54 -11.58
N GLU A 121 14.17 -10.44 -12.49
CA GLU A 121 14.81 -10.10 -13.76
C GLU A 121 13.79 -10.02 -14.89
N ARG A 122 13.79 -8.89 -15.62
CA ARG A 122 12.90 -8.65 -16.78
C ARG A 122 13.60 -7.77 -17.80
N GLY A 123 13.47 -8.11 -19.08
CA GLY A 123 14.03 -7.30 -20.18
C GLY A 123 15.53 -7.02 -20.07
N GLY A 124 16.28 -7.87 -19.35
CA GLY A 124 17.71 -7.69 -19.07
C GLY A 124 18.04 -6.63 -18.00
N LEU A 125 17.05 -6.22 -17.19
CA LEU A 125 17.21 -5.41 -15.98
C LEU A 125 16.89 -6.25 -14.74
N ARG A 126 17.68 -6.10 -13.68
CA ARG A 126 17.40 -6.61 -12.34
C ARG A 126 16.61 -5.55 -11.56
N VAL A 127 15.35 -5.87 -11.25
CA VAL A 127 14.43 -5.01 -10.50
C VAL A 127 14.37 -5.49 -9.05
N GLY A 128 14.76 -4.63 -8.12
CA GLY A 128 14.69 -4.85 -6.68
C GLY A 128 13.60 -4.05 -6.01
N VAL A 129 12.87 -4.67 -5.09
CA VAL A 129 11.81 -4.04 -4.28
C VAL A 129 12.11 -4.25 -2.81
N LEU A 130 12.06 -3.17 -2.02
CA LEU A 130 12.06 -3.21 -0.56
C LEU A 130 10.70 -2.75 -0.03
N SER A 131 10.32 -3.18 1.17
CA SER A 131 9.05 -2.78 1.79
C SER A 131 9.20 -2.53 3.29
N TYR A 132 8.60 -1.44 3.79
CA TYR A 132 8.69 -1.03 5.20
C TYR A 132 7.35 -0.53 5.74
N ASN A 133 7.06 -0.92 6.98
CA ASN A 133 5.92 -0.49 7.76
C ASN A 133 6.23 0.75 8.61
N CYS A 134 5.36 1.76 8.58
CA CYS A 134 5.43 2.94 9.45
C CYS A 134 4.25 3.04 10.44
N VAL A 135 3.34 2.07 10.44
CA VAL A 135 2.03 2.15 11.11
C VAL A 135 1.73 0.91 11.93
N GLY A 136 0.78 1.05 12.85
CA GLY A 136 0.19 -0.06 13.55
C GLY A 136 0.97 -0.54 14.77
N PRO A 137 0.50 -1.64 15.36
CA PRO A 137 1.00 -2.11 16.64
C PRO A 137 2.45 -2.61 16.51
N ARG A 138 3.22 -2.46 17.57
CA ARG A 138 4.63 -2.92 17.66
C ARG A 138 4.72 -4.44 17.52
N GLU A 139 3.65 -5.13 17.81
CA GLU A 139 3.41 -6.55 17.61
C GLU A 139 3.55 -6.95 16.15
N SER A 140 3.34 -6.05 15.18
CA SER A 140 3.58 -6.35 13.76
C SER A 140 5.06 -6.43 13.40
N TRP A 141 5.97 -5.91 14.22
CA TRP A 141 7.38 -5.75 13.86
C TRP A 141 8.20 -7.03 14.05
N ALA A 142 9.05 -7.32 13.06
CA ALA A 142 10.03 -8.38 13.14
C ALA A 142 11.16 -8.03 14.12
N THR A 143 11.76 -9.07 14.72
CA THR A 143 13.00 -8.95 15.50
C THR A 143 14.00 -10.00 15.04
N THR A 144 15.18 -10.06 15.66
CA THR A 144 16.18 -11.10 15.36
C THR A 144 15.68 -12.52 15.61
N ARG A 145 14.59 -12.70 16.37
CA ARG A 145 14.04 -14.03 16.75
C ARG A 145 12.52 -14.11 16.68
N LYS A 146 11.89 -13.18 15.95
CA LYS A 146 10.42 -13.10 15.89
C LYS A 146 9.99 -12.70 14.47
N PRO A 147 9.04 -13.45 13.88
CA PRO A 147 8.39 -13.06 12.64
C PRO A 147 7.69 -11.69 12.72
N GLY A 148 7.55 -11.05 11.58
CA GLY A 148 6.83 -9.79 11.42
C GLY A 148 7.33 -9.00 10.21
N CYS A 149 7.03 -7.70 10.19
CA CYS A 149 7.46 -6.80 9.14
C CYS A 149 8.75 -6.04 9.43
N ALA A 150 9.44 -5.64 8.36
CA ALA A 150 10.43 -4.57 8.41
C ALA A 150 9.71 -3.25 8.67
N TYR A 151 10.29 -2.41 9.54
CA TYR A 151 9.59 -1.22 10.03
C TYR A 151 10.51 -0.01 10.19
N ILE A 152 9.87 1.16 10.10
CA ILE A 152 10.42 2.47 10.43
C ILE A 152 9.58 3.01 11.57
N LYS A 153 10.18 3.14 12.75
CA LYS A 153 9.48 3.67 13.91
C LYS A 153 9.13 5.14 13.66
N VAL A 154 7.87 5.50 13.85
CA VAL A 154 7.39 6.88 13.83
C VAL A 154 7.24 7.37 15.29
N LEU A 155 7.79 8.54 15.57
CA LEU A 155 7.68 9.25 16.84
C LEU A 155 6.53 10.26 16.72
N THR A 156 5.63 10.27 17.71
CA THR A 156 4.53 11.23 17.79
C THR A 156 4.70 12.08 19.03
N HIS A 157 4.68 13.41 18.85
CA HIS A 157 4.71 14.39 19.92
C HIS A 157 3.39 15.16 19.95
N TYR A 158 2.81 15.29 21.14
CA TYR A 158 1.59 16.04 21.38
C TYR A 158 1.95 17.32 22.12
N GLU A 159 1.82 18.46 21.45
CA GLU A 159 2.03 19.77 22.05
C GLU A 159 0.68 20.35 22.48
N LEU A 160 0.59 20.75 23.76
CA LEU A 160 -0.60 21.40 24.31
C LEU A 160 -0.44 22.92 24.14
N ASP A 161 -0.67 23.41 22.91
CA ASP A 161 -0.52 24.83 22.58
C ASP A 161 -1.60 25.74 23.22
N HIS A 162 -2.67 25.16 23.75
CA HIS A 162 -3.80 25.90 24.32
C HIS A 162 -3.86 25.76 25.84
N ALA A 163 -3.96 26.89 26.53
CA ALA A 163 -4.07 26.98 28.00
C ALA A 163 -5.40 26.42 28.56
N SER A 164 -6.28 25.89 27.71
CA SER A 164 -7.52 25.24 28.10
C SER A 164 -7.27 23.74 28.35
N PRO A 165 -7.36 23.26 29.60
CA PRO A 165 -7.29 21.84 29.88
C PRO A 165 -8.37 21.07 29.10
N GLY A 166 -7.98 19.98 28.43
CA GLY A 166 -8.89 19.14 27.63
C GLY A 166 -9.07 19.55 26.16
N GLY A 167 -8.35 20.58 25.68
CA GLY A 167 -8.32 20.93 24.25
C GLY A 167 -7.53 19.92 23.40
N PRO A 168 -7.78 19.86 22.08
CA PRO A 168 -7.01 18.99 21.19
C PRO A 168 -5.55 19.44 21.10
N PRO A 169 -4.57 18.52 21.17
CA PRO A 169 -3.16 18.86 21.01
C PRO A 169 -2.81 19.12 19.54
N THR A 170 -1.76 19.90 19.32
CA THR A 170 -1.06 19.91 18.03
C THR A 170 -0.22 18.63 17.93
N VAL A 171 -0.35 17.89 16.83
CA VAL A 171 0.32 16.60 16.62
C VAL A 171 1.50 16.77 15.67
N TYR A 172 2.70 16.46 16.16
CA TYR A 172 3.92 16.39 15.36
C TYR A 172 4.36 14.95 15.19
N THR A 173 4.83 14.58 14.00
CA THR A 173 5.29 13.23 13.70
C THR A 173 6.63 13.23 13.00
N PHE A 174 7.51 12.30 13.38
CA PHE A 174 8.88 12.21 12.90
C PHE A 174 9.26 10.75 12.66
N ALA A 175 10.08 10.48 11.65
CA ALA A 175 10.73 9.18 11.54
C ALA A 175 11.87 9.07 12.57
N ASP A 176 11.97 7.93 13.24
CA ASP A 176 13.13 7.63 14.09
C ASP A 176 14.42 7.62 13.24
N PRO A 177 15.43 8.43 13.58
CA PRO A 177 16.62 8.59 12.75
C PRO A 177 17.37 7.30 12.46
N ALA A 178 17.53 6.43 13.47
CA ALA A 178 18.26 5.17 13.30
C ALA A 178 17.51 4.18 12.40
N HIS A 179 16.18 4.23 12.39
CA HIS A 179 15.37 3.42 11.49
C HIS A 179 15.42 3.96 10.06
N LEU A 180 15.40 5.29 9.91
CA LEU A 180 15.50 5.95 8.61
C LEU A 180 16.86 5.70 7.95
N GLU A 181 17.96 5.84 8.71
CA GLU A 181 19.32 5.54 8.26
C GLU A 181 19.46 4.08 7.84
N ARG A 182 18.83 3.15 8.58
CA ARG A 182 18.84 1.73 8.23
C ARG A 182 18.13 1.45 6.92
N MET A 183 16.93 2.00 6.71
CA MET A 183 16.24 1.89 5.42
C MET A 183 17.09 2.48 4.29
N ALA A 184 17.69 3.66 4.51
CA ALA A 184 18.56 4.29 3.53
C ALA A 184 19.78 3.41 3.18
N ALA A 185 20.39 2.76 4.17
CA ALA A 185 21.48 1.81 3.94
C ALA A 185 21.04 0.59 3.12
N ASP A 186 19.85 0.05 3.38
CA ASP A 186 19.32 -1.09 2.62
C ASP A 186 19.02 -0.71 1.17
N VAL A 187 18.46 0.49 0.93
CA VAL A 187 18.24 1.03 -0.42
C VAL A 187 19.56 1.26 -1.15
N ALA A 188 20.56 1.84 -0.47
CA ALA A 188 21.87 2.08 -1.06
C ALA A 188 22.59 0.77 -1.42
N ALA A 189 22.52 -0.24 -0.54
CA ALA A 189 23.07 -1.57 -0.79
C ALA A 189 22.41 -2.23 -2.00
N LEU A 190 21.07 -2.18 -2.09
CA LEU A 190 20.34 -2.72 -3.23
C LEU A 190 20.66 -1.96 -4.54
N SER A 191 20.86 -0.65 -4.48
CA SER A 191 21.23 0.17 -5.65
C SER A 191 22.59 -0.17 -6.24
N ALA A 192 23.47 -0.83 -5.47
CA ALA A 192 24.75 -1.31 -5.98
C ALA A 192 24.63 -2.60 -6.80
N GLU A 193 23.49 -3.31 -6.71
CA GLU A 193 23.33 -4.63 -7.31
C GLU A 193 22.10 -4.79 -8.22
N ALA A 194 21.19 -3.82 -8.23
CA ALA A 194 19.97 -3.80 -9.05
C ALA A 194 19.94 -2.58 -9.97
N ASP A 195 19.47 -2.76 -11.20
CA ASP A 195 19.32 -1.68 -12.20
C ASP A 195 18.15 -0.75 -11.85
N VAL A 196 17.09 -1.32 -11.28
CA VAL A 196 15.89 -0.58 -10.82
C VAL A 196 15.65 -0.92 -9.36
N VAL A 197 15.41 0.11 -8.55
CA VAL A 197 15.24 0.00 -7.09
C VAL A 197 13.94 0.68 -6.72
N LEU A 198 13.03 -0.06 -6.11
CA LEU A 198 11.69 0.40 -5.77
C LEU A 198 11.47 0.22 -4.28
N VAL A 199 10.77 1.16 -3.66
CA VAL A 199 10.44 1.06 -2.22
C VAL A 199 8.94 1.16 -2.05
N SER A 200 8.37 0.18 -1.34
CA SER A 200 6.99 0.23 -0.89
C SER A 200 6.92 0.67 0.57
N LEU A 201 6.06 1.64 0.88
CA LEU A 201 5.89 2.17 2.23
C LEU A 201 4.45 2.02 2.70
N HIS A 202 4.24 1.21 3.71
CA HIS A 202 2.96 1.12 4.38
C HIS A 202 2.89 2.24 5.43
N LYS A 203 2.30 3.39 5.05
CA LYS A 203 2.41 4.65 5.80
C LYS A 203 1.18 5.56 5.63
N GLY A 204 1.07 6.51 6.54
CA GLY A 204 0.14 7.63 6.48
C GLY A 204 -0.99 7.53 7.49
N VAL A 205 -1.95 8.45 7.39
CA VAL A 205 -3.14 8.46 8.22
C VAL A 205 -4.30 7.88 7.42
N GLY A 206 -4.92 6.83 7.95
CA GLY A 206 -6.06 6.16 7.34
C GLY A 206 -7.22 7.12 7.04
N HIS A 207 -7.84 6.96 5.87
CA HIS A 207 -9.12 7.58 5.50
C HIS A 207 -9.20 9.11 5.59
N THR A 208 -8.08 9.83 5.68
CA THR A 208 -8.08 11.29 5.82
C THR A 208 -7.77 11.93 4.46
N PRO A 209 -8.74 12.53 3.73
CA PRO A 209 -8.50 13.01 2.37
C PRO A 209 -7.42 14.09 2.27
N ALA A 210 -6.55 13.99 1.26
CA ALA A 210 -5.51 14.96 0.89
C ALA A 210 -4.46 15.37 1.97
N ALA A 211 -4.56 14.96 3.24
CA ALA A 211 -3.62 15.33 4.32
C ALA A 211 -2.46 14.35 4.52
N LEU A 212 -1.21 14.80 4.34
CA LEU A 212 -0.01 14.00 4.65
C LEU A 212 0.53 14.39 6.03
N ALA A 213 0.69 13.42 6.92
CA ALA A 213 1.35 13.63 8.20
C ALA A 213 2.82 14.02 8.00
N MET A 214 3.38 14.73 8.98
CA MET A 214 4.70 15.38 8.87
C MET A 214 5.83 14.40 8.53
N TYR A 215 5.77 13.17 9.05
CA TYR A 215 6.80 12.14 8.79
C TYR A 215 6.74 11.56 7.36
N GLU A 216 5.59 11.63 6.68
CA GLU A 216 5.35 10.86 5.46
C GLU A 216 6.24 11.29 4.28
N LYS A 217 6.43 12.61 4.09
CA LYS A 217 7.30 13.14 3.04
C LYS A 217 8.77 12.85 3.35
N PRO A 218 9.30 13.13 4.56
CA PRO A 218 10.67 12.77 4.93
C PRO A 218 11.03 11.29 4.69
N VAL A 219 10.17 10.35 5.10
CA VAL A 219 10.46 8.91 4.89
C VAL A 219 10.52 8.56 3.40
N ALA A 220 9.54 9.00 2.61
CA ALA A 220 9.51 8.69 1.18
C ALA A 220 10.68 9.34 0.41
N ARG A 221 11.00 10.60 0.73
CA ARG A 221 12.13 11.31 0.11
C ARG A 221 13.48 10.72 0.50
N ALA A 222 13.64 10.24 1.74
CA ALA A 222 14.86 9.55 2.17
C ALA A 222 15.13 8.27 1.37
N ALA A 223 14.09 7.52 0.98
CA ALA A 223 14.26 6.38 0.08
C ALA A 223 14.77 6.81 -1.30
N ILE A 224 14.21 7.87 -1.89
CA ILE A 224 14.69 8.42 -3.17
C ILE A 224 16.15 8.91 -3.05
N ASP A 225 16.44 9.64 -1.98
CA ASP A 225 17.77 10.19 -1.70
C ASP A 225 18.83 9.11 -1.48
N ALA A 226 18.43 7.95 -0.96
CA ALA A 226 19.28 6.78 -0.78
C ALA A 226 19.52 5.96 -2.05
N GLY A 227 18.78 6.22 -3.14
CA GLY A 227 18.97 5.55 -4.42
C GLY A 227 17.71 4.96 -5.05
N ALA A 228 16.56 4.94 -4.35
CA ALA A 228 15.33 4.40 -4.92
C ALA A 228 14.86 5.21 -6.14
N HIS A 229 14.43 4.50 -7.18
CA HIS A 229 13.96 5.04 -8.45
C HIS A 229 12.48 5.43 -8.43
N ALA A 230 11.67 4.80 -7.58
CA ALA A 230 10.30 5.17 -7.30
C ALA A 230 9.87 4.70 -5.90
N VAL A 231 8.86 5.37 -5.34
CA VAL A 231 8.21 4.96 -4.08
C VAL A 231 6.72 4.77 -4.31
N PHE A 232 6.18 3.64 -3.84
CA PHE A 232 4.75 3.33 -3.85
C PHE A 232 4.28 3.17 -2.41
N ALA A 233 3.22 3.85 -1.99
CA ALA A 233 2.73 3.73 -0.62
C ALA A 233 1.30 3.19 -0.56
N HIS A 234 0.99 2.66 0.62
CA HIS A 234 -0.16 1.82 0.96
C HIS A 234 -0.79 2.30 2.27
N HIS A 235 -1.60 1.50 2.96
CA HIS A 235 -2.19 1.76 4.29
C HIS A 235 -3.37 2.74 4.34
N ALA A 236 -3.27 3.89 3.67
CA ALA A 236 -4.26 4.95 3.87
C ALA A 236 -5.69 4.55 3.44
N HIS A 237 -5.82 3.48 2.65
CA HIS A 237 -7.06 2.97 2.06
C HIS A 237 -7.85 4.03 1.28
N ILE A 238 -7.19 5.11 0.87
CA ILE A 238 -7.65 6.12 -0.06
C ILE A 238 -6.42 6.56 -0.86
N MET A 239 -6.61 6.94 -2.12
CA MET A 239 -5.52 7.55 -2.89
C MET A 239 -5.00 8.79 -2.17
N ARG A 240 -3.69 8.98 -2.24
CA ARG A 240 -2.96 10.14 -1.73
C ARG A 240 -2.25 10.84 -2.89
N GLY A 241 -1.84 12.09 -2.66
CA GLY A 241 -1.16 12.87 -3.69
C GLY A 241 0.11 12.22 -4.23
N ILE A 242 0.48 12.58 -5.46
CA ILE A 242 1.67 12.08 -6.15
C ILE A 242 2.72 13.19 -6.21
N GLU A 243 3.95 12.89 -5.82
CA GLU A 243 5.07 13.83 -5.84
C GLU A 243 6.11 13.41 -6.89
N MET A 244 6.56 14.36 -7.72
CA MET A 244 7.82 14.23 -8.45
C MET A 244 8.94 14.86 -7.62
N TYR A 245 9.80 14.03 -7.03
CA TYR A 245 10.92 14.47 -6.20
C TYR A 245 12.23 14.08 -6.86
N ARG A 246 13.08 15.07 -7.20
CA ARG A 246 14.35 14.87 -7.91
C ARG A 246 14.20 14.04 -9.20
N GLY A 247 13.13 14.30 -9.95
CA GLY A 247 12.81 13.58 -11.19
C GLY A 247 12.30 12.15 -11.01
N ARG A 248 12.01 11.72 -9.77
CA ARG A 248 11.52 10.36 -9.45
C ARG A 248 10.14 10.42 -8.79
N PRO A 249 9.21 9.51 -9.12
CA PRO A 249 7.85 9.54 -8.61
C PRO A 249 7.76 8.94 -7.20
N ILE A 250 6.95 9.59 -6.37
CA ILE A 250 6.50 9.11 -5.07
C ILE A 250 4.97 9.11 -5.11
N TYR A 251 4.37 7.94 -5.12
CA TYR A 251 2.93 7.78 -4.96
C TYR A 251 2.68 7.65 -3.45
N HIS A 252 2.23 8.72 -2.78
CA HIS A 252 2.13 8.72 -1.31
C HIS A 252 1.04 7.79 -0.74
N GLY A 253 0.25 7.15 -1.60
CA GLY A 253 -0.79 6.19 -1.27
C GLY A 253 -1.58 5.84 -2.52
N LEU A 254 -1.57 4.57 -2.93
CA LEU A 254 -2.31 4.07 -4.10
C LEU A 254 -3.76 3.67 -3.77
N GLY A 255 -4.19 3.89 -2.52
CA GLY A 255 -5.52 3.53 -2.04
C GLY A 255 -5.76 2.02 -2.10
N ASN A 256 -7.02 1.63 -2.27
CA ASN A 256 -7.41 0.23 -2.39
C ASN A 256 -7.33 -0.21 -3.85
N PHE A 257 -7.00 -1.48 -4.12
CA PHE A 257 -7.17 -2.04 -5.47
C PHE A 257 -8.23 -3.15 -5.49
N VAL A 258 -7.93 -4.31 -4.89
CA VAL A 258 -8.94 -5.34 -4.57
C VAL A 258 -8.98 -5.45 -3.06
N THR A 259 -9.96 -4.81 -2.43
CA THR A 259 -10.16 -4.88 -0.98
C THR A 259 -11.59 -5.30 -0.67
N VAL A 260 -11.81 -6.60 -0.53
CA VAL A 260 -13.10 -7.21 -0.23
C VAL A 260 -12.97 -7.98 1.08
N THR A 261 -13.76 -7.58 2.08
CA THR A 261 -13.76 -8.15 3.43
C THR A 261 -15.00 -7.72 4.20
N HIS A 262 -15.44 -8.57 5.12
CA HIS A 262 -16.47 -8.24 6.11
C HIS A 262 -15.92 -7.83 7.48
N ALA A 263 -14.60 -7.81 7.67
CA ALA A 263 -13.96 -7.61 8.97
C ALA A 263 -14.41 -6.34 9.73
N LEU A 264 -14.78 -5.29 8.99
CA LEU A 264 -15.19 -3.99 9.56
C LEU A 264 -16.70 -3.73 9.42
N THR A 265 -17.49 -4.72 9.03
CA THR A 265 -18.94 -4.62 8.84
C THR A 265 -19.68 -5.29 10.00
N PRO A 266 -20.57 -4.57 10.73
CA PRO A 266 -21.39 -5.19 11.77
C PRO A 266 -22.31 -6.26 11.21
N ALA A 267 -22.36 -7.44 11.83
CA ALA A 267 -23.27 -8.52 11.48
C ALA A 267 -24.56 -8.48 12.32
N ALA A 268 -25.65 -9.02 11.77
CA ALA A 268 -26.91 -9.15 12.51
C ALA A 268 -26.74 -10.13 13.69
N GLY A 269 -26.93 -9.63 14.91
CA GLY A 269 -26.73 -10.41 16.14
C GLY A 269 -25.39 -10.14 16.84
N ASP A 270 -24.57 -9.22 16.32
CA ASP A 270 -23.35 -8.79 17.01
C ASP A 270 -23.67 -8.12 18.36
N ALA A 271 -22.94 -8.57 19.40
CA ALA A 271 -22.97 -7.96 20.72
C ALA A 271 -22.60 -6.46 20.64
N GLY A 272 -23.10 -5.67 21.60
CA GLY A 272 -23.08 -4.20 21.57
C GLY A 272 -21.72 -3.54 21.22
N GLU A 273 -20.60 -4.20 21.48
CA GLU A 273 -19.25 -3.70 21.17
C GLU A 273 -19.00 -3.40 19.69
N ARG A 274 -19.49 -4.22 18.74
CA ARG A 274 -19.30 -3.97 17.29
C ARG A 274 -20.21 -2.86 16.76
N ALA A 275 -21.43 -2.76 17.29
CA ALA A 275 -22.33 -1.65 17.00
C ALA A 275 -21.78 -0.31 17.57
N ASP A 276 -21.21 -0.36 18.77
CA ASP A 276 -20.56 0.78 19.42
C ASP A 276 -19.29 1.20 18.67
N TRP A 277 -18.51 0.24 18.17
CA TRP A 277 -17.36 0.52 17.30
C TRP A 277 -17.79 1.17 15.99
N ALA A 278 -18.86 0.68 15.33
CA ALA A 278 -19.36 1.29 14.10
C ALA A 278 -19.84 2.74 14.30
N ARG A 279 -20.45 3.04 15.45
CA ARG A 279 -20.81 4.42 15.83
C ARG A 279 -19.56 5.27 16.09
N ARG A 280 -18.61 4.75 16.89
CA ARG A 280 -17.35 5.42 17.21
C ARG A 280 -16.50 5.67 15.96
N ARG A 281 -16.53 4.78 14.97
CA ARG A 281 -15.83 4.93 13.68
C ARG A 281 -16.35 6.14 12.91
N LYS A 282 -17.67 6.36 12.87
CA LYS A 282 -18.25 7.56 12.23
C LYS A 282 -17.81 8.84 12.91
N GLU A 283 -17.71 8.82 14.24
CA GLU A 283 -17.23 9.95 15.04
C GLU A 283 -15.72 10.19 14.87
N LEU A 284 -14.91 9.13 14.81
CA LEU A 284 -13.45 9.20 14.69
C LEU A 284 -12.98 9.59 13.29
N TYR A 285 -13.60 9.02 12.25
CA TYR A 285 -13.12 9.17 10.86
C TYR A 285 -14.04 10.03 9.99
N GLY A 286 -15.20 10.46 10.49
CA GLY A 286 -16.09 11.40 9.80
C GLY A 286 -16.81 10.82 8.57
N PHE A 287 -16.83 9.50 8.39
CA PHE A 287 -17.50 8.86 7.26
C PHE A 287 -18.30 7.61 7.67
N ALA A 288 -19.22 7.20 6.80
CA ALA A 288 -19.90 5.91 6.87
C ALA A 288 -19.61 5.10 5.58
N PRO A 289 -19.33 3.78 5.68
CA PRO A 289 -19.22 2.94 4.50
C PRO A 289 -20.51 2.89 3.70
N ASP A 290 -20.42 2.49 2.43
CA ASP A 290 -21.59 2.29 1.57
C ASP A 290 -22.38 1.06 2.05
N PRO A 291 -23.63 1.23 2.52
CA PRO A 291 -24.44 0.11 2.99
C PRO A 291 -24.79 -0.90 1.89
N ALA A 292 -24.68 -0.52 0.61
CA ALA A 292 -24.89 -1.43 -0.52
C ALA A 292 -23.68 -2.34 -0.79
N MET A 293 -22.52 -2.04 -0.20
CA MET A 293 -21.29 -2.83 -0.33
C MET A 293 -20.79 -3.30 1.05
N PRO A 294 -21.48 -4.22 1.73
CA PRO A 294 -21.12 -4.68 3.07
C PRO A 294 -19.77 -5.42 3.13
N PHE A 295 -19.24 -5.87 1.99
CA PHE A 295 -17.90 -6.46 1.85
C PHE A 295 -16.83 -5.39 1.49
N TYR A 296 -17.18 -4.11 1.46
CA TYR A 296 -16.27 -3.00 1.20
C TYR A 296 -16.43 -1.88 2.23
N PRO A 297 -16.06 -2.13 3.51
CA PRO A 297 -16.34 -1.21 4.60
C PRO A 297 -15.32 -0.06 4.72
N PHE A 298 -15.10 0.69 3.64
CA PHE A 298 -14.10 1.76 3.56
C PHE A 298 -14.71 3.12 3.19
N HIS A 299 -13.89 4.17 3.28
CA HIS A 299 -14.31 5.54 2.94
C HIS A 299 -14.78 5.62 1.48
N PRO A 300 -15.89 6.30 1.13
CA PRO A 300 -16.40 6.33 -0.25
C PRO A 300 -15.37 6.77 -1.31
N GLU A 301 -14.49 7.72 -0.96
CA GLU A 301 -13.39 8.14 -1.85
C GLU A 301 -12.38 7.04 -2.17
N SER A 302 -12.30 5.95 -1.40
CA SER A 302 -11.40 4.82 -1.64
C SER A 302 -11.72 4.06 -2.92
N ARG A 303 -12.91 4.27 -3.49
CA ARG A 303 -13.27 3.72 -4.80
C ARG A 303 -12.47 4.35 -5.94
N ASN A 304 -11.92 5.56 -5.74
CA ASN A 304 -10.92 6.11 -6.65
C ASN A 304 -9.59 5.43 -6.38
N THR A 305 -9.04 4.77 -7.40
CA THR A 305 -7.75 4.08 -7.34
C THR A 305 -6.99 4.25 -8.65
N ALA A 306 -5.78 3.71 -8.72
CA ALA A 306 -4.98 3.74 -9.92
C ALA A 306 -4.01 2.57 -9.98
N ILE A 307 -3.60 2.23 -11.20
CA ILE A 307 -2.42 1.41 -11.45
C ILE A 307 -1.29 2.39 -11.76
N ALA A 308 -0.32 2.53 -10.86
CA ALA A 308 0.90 3.29 -11.15
C ALA A 308 1.67 2.58 -12.26
N VAL A 309 2.24 3.35 -13.19
CA VAL A 309 2.99 2.86 -14.34
C VAL A 309 4.31 3.62 -14.42
N CYS A 310 5.42 2.93 -14.21
CA CYS A 310 6.77 3.47 -14.32
C CYS A 310 7.54 2.67 -15.35
N ARG A 311 8.16 3.34 -16.32
CA ARG A 311 8.93 2.72 -17.40
C ARG A 311 10.40 3.00 -17.19
N PHE A 312 11.23 1.96 -17.24
CA PHE A 312 12.66 2.03 -16.99
C PHE A 312 13.47 1.45 -18.14
N ASP A 313 14.63 2.01 -18.41
CA ASP A 313 15.68 1.38 -19.20
C ASP A 313 17.02 1.41 -18.44
N ARG A 314 18.13 1.05 -19.09
CA ARG A 314 19.46 1.06 -18.46
C ARG A 314 19.94 2.45 -18.03
N GLY A 315 19.36 3.51 -18.57
CA GLY A 315 19.61 4.90 -18.17
C GLY A 315 18.77 5.35 -16.98
N GLY A 316 17.84 4.52 -16.49
CA GLY A 316 16.97 4.80 -15.35
C GLY A 316 15.51 5.03 -15.76
N LEU A 317 14.83 5.94 -15.08
CA LEU A 317 13.41 6.22 -15.30
C LEU A 317 13.21 6.95 -16.64
N VAL A 318 12.41 6.36 -17.52
CA VAL A 318 12.02 6.91 -18.83
C VAL A 318 10.73 7.73 -18.70
N SER A 319 9.72 7.18 -18.02
CA SER A 319 8.47 7.88 -17.74
C SER A 319 7.77 7.31 -16.50
N ALA A 320 6.96 8.14 -15.87
CA ALA A 320 6.10 7.76 -14.75
C ALA A 320 4.69 8.31 -14.98
N GLY A 321 3.68 7.56 -14.54
CA GLY A 321 2.29 7.84 -14.81
C GLY A 321 1.37 6.88 -14.07
N PHE A 322 0.09 6.93 -14.41
CA PHE A 322 -0.88 5.97 -13.90
C PHE A 322 -2.05 5.77 -14.86
N VAL A 323 -2.67 4.60 -14.77
CA VAL A 323 -3.99 4.32 -15.33
C VAL A 323 -5.03 4.58 -14.25
N PRO A 324 -5.98 5.52 -14.43
CA PRO A 324 -7.03 5.73 -13.45
C PRO A 324 -7.98 4.55 -13.41
N CYS A 325 -8.37 4.17 -12.20
CA CYS A 325 -9.24 3.04 -11.94
C CYS A 325 -10.41 3.43 -11.02
N TRP A 326 -11.52 2.70 -11.16
CA TRP A 326 -12.66 2.80 -10.25
C TRP A 326 -13.06 1.44 -9.73
N ILE A 327 -13.20 1.31 -8.42
CA ILE A 327 -13.72 0.09 -7.80
C ILE A 327 -15.24 0.08 -7.97
N ASP A 328 -15.75 -0.89 -8.73
CA ASP A 328 -17.18 -1.03 -9.02
C ASP A 328 -17.99 -1.53 -7.81
N ASP A 329 -19.31 -1.67 -7.98
CA ASP A 329 -20.21 -2.06 -6.90
C ASP A 329 -20.02 -3.54 -6.47
N ALA A 330 -19.20 -4.31 -7.20
CA ALA A 330 -18.78 -5.66 -6.85
C ALA A 330 -17.35 -5.70 -6.27
N GLY A 331 -16.76 -4.55 -5.94
CA GLY A 331 -15.41 -4.48 -5.35
C GLY A 331 -14.28 -4.71 -6.35
N ARG A 332 -14.54 -4.56 -7.65
CA ARG A 332 -13.56 -4.86 -8.71
C ARG A 332 -12.96 -3.57 -9.29
N PRO A 333 -11.63 -3.44 -9.38
CA PRO A 333 -10.99 -2.28 -9.99
C PRO A 333 -11.15 -2.32 -11.52
N LEU A 334 -11.84 -1.33 -12.07
CA LEU A 334 -12.01 -1.10 -13.51
C LEU A 334 -10.93 -0.12 -14.00
N PRO A 335 -9.99 -0.50 -14.87
CA PRO A 335 -9.16 0.46 -15.59
C PRO A 335 -10.02 1.28 -16.55
N LEU A 336 -9.94 2.61 -16.46
CA LEU A 336 -10.91 3.50 -17.11
C LEU A 336 -10.40 4.19 -18.38
N GLY A 337 -9.09 4.16 -18.62
CA GLY A 337 -8.48 4.97 -19.68
C GLY A 337 -8.88 6.44 -19.57
N ASP A 338 -9.03 7.12 -20.72
CA ASP A 338 -9.43 8.53 -20.81
C ASP A 338 -10.96 8.74 -20.89
N SER A 339 -11.75 7.74 -20.48
CA SER A 339 -13.21 7.85 -20.38
C SER A 339 -13.63 8.99 -19.45
N GLU A 340 -14.90 9.38 -19.49
CA GLU A 340 -15.44 10.44 -18.62
C GLU A 340 -15.18 10.15 -17.12
N ARG A 341 -15.37 8.89 -16.68
CA ARG A 341 -15.04 8.50 -15.30
C ARG A 341 -13.53 8.48 -15.07
N GLY A 342 -12.73 8.05 -16.05
CA GLY A 342 -11.27 8.08 -15.97
C GLY A 342 -10.72 9.48 -15.77
N ARG A 343 -11.26 10.46 -16.51
CA ARG A 343 -10.94 11.89 -16.36
C ARG A 343 -11.34 12.45 -14.98
N ARG A 344 -12.47 12.00 -14.41
CA ARG A 344 -12.84 12.36 -13.03
C ARG A 344 -11.87 11.81 -12.00
N VAL A 345 -11.46 10.55 -12.12
CA VAL A 345 -10.48 9.94 -11.21
C VAL A 345 -9.13 10.66 -11.33
N ALA A 346 -8.67 10.96 -12.55
CA ALA A 346 -7.46 11.74 -12.76
C ALA A 346 -7.54 13.15 -12.15
N ALA A 347 -8.66 13.86 -12.34
CA ALA A 347 -8.88 15.18 -11.73
C ALA A 347 -8.92 15.12 -10.20
N TYR A 348 -9.47 14.05 -9.63
CA TYR A 348 -9.43 13.80 -8.18
C TYR A 348 -7.99 13.61 -7.69
N VAL A 349 -7.16 12.82 -8.41
CA VAL A 349 -5.73 12.64 -8.07
C VAL A 349 -4.96 13.95 -8.15
N GLU A 350 -5.23 14.79 -9.15
CA GLU A 350 -4.65 16.13 -9.28
C GLU A 350 -5.06 17.04 -8.11
N ASP A 351 -6.35 17.03 -7.72
CA ASP A 351 -6.86 17.83 -6.60
C ASP A 351 -6.20 17.46 -5.26
N ILE A 352 -6.15 16.17 -4.93
CA ILE A 352 -5.53 15.72 -3.68
C ILE A 352 -4.01 15.97 -3.67
N THR A 353 -3.36 15.93 -4.84
CA THR A 353 -1.95 16.27 -5.00
C THR A 353 -1.71 17.75 -4.68
N ARG A 354 -2.49 18.64 -5.30
CA ARG A 354 -2.43 20.09 -5.06
C ARG A 354 -2.73 20.44 -3.60
N ARG A 355 -3.77 19.85 -3.01
CA ARG A 355 -4.17 20.08 -1.61
C ARG A 355 -3.16 19.55 -0.60
N ALA A 356 -2.40 18.51 -0.95
CA ALA A 356 -1.27 18.02 -0.15
C ALA A 356 -0.02 18.93 -0.25
N GLY A 357 -0.07 20.01 -1.03
CA GLY A 357 1.05 20.92 -1.26
C GLY A 357 2.18 20.26 -2.05
N LEU A 358 1.83 19.42 -3.03
CA LEU A 358 2.78 18.75 -3.92
C LEU A 358 2.70 19.40 -5.31
N ALA A 359 3.86 19.66 -5.90
CA ALA A 359 3.97 20.31 -7.21
C ALA A 359 4.30 19.26 -8.28
N THR A 360 3.28 18.52 -8.72
CA THR A 360 3.38 17.56 -9.82
C THR A 360 2.38 17.96 -10.91
N GLY A 361 2.85 18.02 -12.16
CA GLY A 361 2.00 18.22 -13.33
C GLY A 361 1.45 16.89 -13.86
N PHE A 362 0.27 16.93 -14.46
CA PHE A 362 -0.42 15.77 -15.02
C PHE A 362 -0.79 16.03 -16.48
N ALA A 363 -0.49 15.09 -17.37
CA ALA A 363 -0.83 15.19 -18.78
C ALA A 363 -1.35 13.85 -19.31
N TRP A 364 -2.38 13.86 -20.14
CA TRP A 364 -2.88 12.65 -20.78
C TRP A 364 -2.00 12.26 -21.96
N GLU A 365 -1.58 10.99 -22.01
CA GLU A 365 -0.94 10.37 -23.16
C GLU A 365 -1.64 9.03 -23.46
N GLY A 366 -2.53 9.05 -24.45
CA GLY A 366 -3.42 7.91 -24.73
C GLY A 366 -4.36 7.64 -23.55
N GLY A 367 -4.43 6.40 -23.09
CA GLY A 367 -5.26 5.98 -21.95
C GLY A 367 -4.60 6.14 -20.57
N GLU A 368 -3.42 6.77 -20.49
CA GLU A 368 -2.66 6.95 -19.26
C GLU A 368 -2.49 8.44 -18.94
N VAL A 369 -2.31 8.74 -17.66
CA VAL A 369 -1.86 10.05 -17.18
C VAL A 369 -0.38 9.97 -16.89
N VAL A 370 0.43 10.81 -17.53
CA VAL A 370 1.88 10.93 -17.34
C VAL A 370 2.19 12.09 -16.41
N LEU A 371 3.15 11.87 -15.50
CA LEU A 371 3.61 12.84 -14.52
C LEU A 371 4.68 13.77 -15.13
N ARG A 372 4.62 15.04 -14.75
CA ARG A 372 5.63 16.06 -15.08
C ARG A 372 6.16 16.66 -13.78
N GLY A 373 7.47 16.71 -13.63
CA GLY A 373 8.17 17.24 -12.44
C GLY A 373 8.92 18.53 -12.73
#